data_AF-A0A920LF20-F1
#
_entry.id   AF-A0A920LF20-F1
#
_cell.length_a   1.000
_cell.length_b   1.000
_cell.length_c   1.000
_cell.angle_alpha   90.00
_cell.angle_beta   90.00
_cell.angle_gamma   90.00
#
_symmetry.space_group_name_H-M   'P 1'
#
loop_
_entity.id
_entity.type
_entity.pdbx_description
1 polymer ?
#
loop_
_entity_poly.entity_id
_entity_poly.type
_entity_poly.pdbx_seq_one_letter_code
_entity_poly.pdbx_strand_id
1 'polypeptide(L)' 'MANKFLHAIYDDDDKLLYAVKHLKKEGVYIEDVFTPFPVSWTGSKL' A
#
# COMPACT_ATOMS: atom_id res chain seq x y z
N MET A 1 -14.72 -22.92 -4.10
CA MET A 1 -13.64 -22.56 -3.17
C MET A 1 -13.75 -21.08 -2.87
N ALA A 2 -13.55 -20.66 -1.62
CA ALA A 2 -13.54 -19.25 -1.27
C ALA A 2 -12.14 -18.68 -1.48
N ASN A 3 -12.05 -17.50 -2.10
CA ASN A 3 -10.78 -16.77 -2.24
C ASN A 3 -10.32 -16.30 -0.85
N LYS A 4 -9.03 -16.43 -0.57
CA LYS A 4 -8.41 -15.94 0.67
C LYS A 4 -7.64 -14.67 0.35
N PHE A 5 -7.84 -13.64 1.17
CA PHE A 5 -7.17 -12.35 1.03
C PHE A 5 -6.29 -12.08 2.25
N LEU A 6 -5.13 -11.48 2.01
CA LEU A 6 -4.25 -10.96 3.06
C LEU A 6 -4.51 -9.46 3.21
N HIS A 7 -5.01 -9.04 4.37
CA HIS A 7 -5.20 -7.62 4.68
C HIS A 7 -4.02 -7.12 5.53
N ALA A 8 -3.16 -6.31 4.94
CA ALA A 8 -2.11 -5.60 5.67
C ALA A 8 -2.65 -4.24 6.13
N ILE A 9 -2.54 -3.96 7.43
CA ILE A 9 -3.02 -2.72 8.05
C ILE A 9 -1.80 -1.89 8.46
N TYR A 10 -1.82 -0.62 8.09
CA TYR A 10 -0.76 0.35 8.39
C TYR A 10 -1.33 1.49 9.21
N ASP A 11 -0.54 1.99 10.15
CA ASP A 11 -0.86 3.10 11.06
C ASP A 11 -0.41 4.46 10.51
N ASP A 12 0.38 4.46 9.43
CA ASP A 12 1.11 5.60 8.90
C ASP A 12 1.14 5.52 7.35
N ASP A 13 0.92 6.65 6.69
CA ASP A 13 0.79 6.75 5.24
C ASP A 13 2.12 6.58 4.49
N ASP A 14 3.24 7.01 5.08
CA ASP A 14 4.57 6.77 4.51
C ASP A 14 4.89 5.27 4.50
N LYS A 15 4.58 4.54 5.58
CA LYS A 15 4.77 3.08 5.64
C LYS A 15 3.89 2.36 4.61
N LEU A 16 2.62 2.78 4.47
CA LEU A 16 1.70 2.24 3.48
C LEU A 16 2.26 2.42 2.06
N LEU A 17 2.68 3.64 1.71
CA LEU A 17 3.20 3.95 0.37
C LEU A 17 4.52 3.22 0.09
N TYR A 18 5.41 3.10 1.08
CA TYR A 18 6.64 2.32 0.95
C TYR A 18 6.34 0.85 0.67
N ALA A 19 5.43 0.24 1.44
CA ALA A 19 5.06 -1.17 1.27
C ALA A 19 4.44 -1.44 -0.10
N VAL A 20 3.52 -0.59 -0.57
CA VAL A 20 2.91 -0.71 -1.90
C VAL A 20 3.99 -0.64 -3.00
N LYS A 21 4.93 0.31 -2.90
CA LYS A 21 6.04 0.43 -3.86
C LYS A 21 6.96 -0.79 -3.83
N HIS A 22 7.26 -1.32 -2.65
CA HIS A 22 8.10 -2.51 -2.49
C HIS A 22 7.42 -3.75 -3.09
N LEU A 23 6.18 -4.03 -2.70
CA LEU A 23 5.41 -5.18 -3.19
C LEU A 23 5.22 -5.16 -4.71
N LYS A 24 4.98 -3.98 -5.28
CA LYS A 24 4.89 -3.81 -6.74
C LYS A 24 6.22 -4.12 -7.44
N LYS A 25 7.36 -3.78 -6.83
CA LYS A 25 8.70 -4.13 -7.37
C LYS A 25 8.95 -5.64 -7.31
N GLU A 26 8.46 -6.31 -6.28
CA GLU A 26 8.54 -7.77 -6.12
C GLU A 26 7.52 -8.53 -7.00
N GLY A 27 6.67 -7.83 -7.75
CA GLY A 27 5.68 -8.45 -8.64
C GLY A 27 4.44 -8.99 -7.92
N VAL A 28 4.20 -8.60 -6.68
CA VAL A 28 2.98 -8.95 -5.95
C VAL A 28 1.80 -8.12 -6.47
N TYR A 29 0.71 -8.79 -6.86
CA TYR A 29 -0.52 -8.12 -7.25
C TYR A 29 -1.30 -7.66 -6.00
N ILE A 30 -1.65 -6.38 -5.97
CA ILE A 30 -2.45 -5.76 -4.91
C ILE A 30 -3.82 -5.50 -5.51
N GLU A 31 -4.85 -6.15 -4.96
CA GLU A 31 -6.24 -5.99 -5.43
C GLU A 31 -6.73 -4.55 -5.21
N ASP A 32 -6.69 -4.09 -3.95
CA ASP A 32 -7.20 -2.76 -3.55
C ASP A 32 -6.37 -2.17 -2.40
N VAL A 33 -6.38 -0.85 -2.29
CA VAL A 33 -5.78 -0.09 -1.18
C VAL A 33 -6.82 0.88 -0.63
N PHE A 34 -7.20 0.70 0.64
CA PHE A 34 -8.20 1.51 1.31
C PHE A 34 -7.55 2.54 2.23
N THR A 35 -7.88 3.82 2.03
CA THR A 35 -7.43 4.93 2.89
C THR A 35 -8.62 5.83 3.22
N PRO A 36 -8.80 6.25 4.48
CA PRO A 36 -9.97 7.04 4.90
C PRO A 36 -9.94 8.47 4.35
N PHE A 37 -8.76 8.95 3.95
CA PHE A 37 -8.52 10.27 3.36
C PHE A 37 -7.51 10.13 2.22
N PRO A 38 -7.48 11.07 1.26
CA PRO A 38 -6.48 11.06 0.19
C PRO A 38 -5.06 11.09 0.75
N VAL A 39 -4.21 10.18 0.28
CA VAL A 39 -2.78 10.18 0.61
C VAL A 39 -2.08 11.28 -0.20
N SER A 40 -1.45 12.25 0.49
CA SER A 40 -0.70 13.33 -0.16
C SER A 40 0.76 12.92 -0.34
N TRP A 41 1.17 12.65 -1.58
CA TRP A 41 2.59 12.40 -1.87
C TRP A 41 3.33 13.73 -2.04
N THR A 42 3.95 14.25 -0.98
CA THR A 42 4.92 15.36 -1.08
C THR A 42 6.30 14.76 -1.38
N GLY A 43 6.52 14.44 -2.66
CA GLY A 43 7.78 13.88 -3.16
C GLY A 43 8.98 14.83 -3.13
N SER A 44 9.31 15.43 -2.00
CA SER A 44 10.53 16.25 -1.82
C SER A 44 11.35 15.78 -0.62
N LYS A 45 12.02 14.64 -0.80
CA LYS A 45 13.26 14.32 -0.09
C LYS A 45 14.17 13.54 -1.05
N LEU A 46 14.52 14.21 -2.14
CA LEU A 46 15.82 14.06 -2.78
C LEU A 46 16.75 15.11 -2.16
#